data_AF-A0A8B8GS13-F1
#
_entry.id   AF-A0A8B8GS13-F1
#
_cell.length_a   1.000
_cell.length_b   1.000
_cell.length_c   1.000
_cell.angle_alpha   90.00
_cell.angle_beta   90.00
_cell.angle_gamma   90.00
#
_symmetry.space_group_name_H-M   'P 1'
#
loop_
_entity.id
_entity.type
_entity.pdbx_description
1 polymer ?
#
loop_
_entity_poly.entity_id
_entity_poly.type
_entity_poly.pdbx_seq_one_letter_code
_entity_poly.pdbx_strand_id
1 'polypeptide(L)'
;MYGCETWSTTQGDENKLLTFERKILRKIYGPILNPSTGVYERRKNADLNSLFKTTNLKDFLRSKRLEWAGHVWRAEGKLIRQVLINKPNKKRPVGRPRQRWLDRVKDDLEIKQWSKY
;
A
#
# COMPACT_ATOMS: atom_id res chain seq x y z
N MET A 1 2.75 -9.91 -6.67
CA MET A 1 1.47 -9.23 -6.89
C MET A 1 1.62 -8.42 -8.17
N TYR A 2 1.11 -8.91 -9.30
CA TYR A 2 1.36 -8.26 -10.59
C TYR A 2 0.50 -7.01 -10.76
N GLY A 3 1.09 -5.91 -11.21
CA GLY A 3 0.38 -4.68 -11.61
C GLY A 3 0.12 -3.66 -10.50
N CYS A 4 0.25 -4.01 -9.22
CA CYS A 4 0.02 -3.07 -8.11
C CYS A 4 1.02 -1.90 -8.09
N GLU A 5 2.18 -2.09 -8.71
CA GLU A 5 3.26 -1.12 -8.89
C GLU A 5 2.86 0.13 -9.67
N THR A 6 1.88 0.00 -10.58
CA THR A 6 1.41 1.09 -11.46
C THR A 6 0.13 1.77 -10.94
N TRP A 7 -0.42 1.29 -9.81
CA TRP A 7 -1.67 1.80 -9.30
C TRP A 7 -1.51 3.17 -8.63
N SER A 8 -2.43 4.07 -8.96
CA SER A 8 -2.63 5.32 -8.24
C SER A 8 -3.55 5.09 -7.02
N THR A 9 -3.14 4.20 -6.10
CA THR A 9 -3.97 3.81 -4.94
C THR A 9 -4.27 4.99 -4.02
N THR A 10 -5.53 5.15 -3.68
CA THR A 10 -5.97 6.14 -2.68
C THR A 10 -5.77 5.60 -1.26
N GLN A 11 -5.83 6.48 -0.26
CA GLN A 11 -5.80 6.05 1.14
C GLN A 11 -6.96 5.09 1.47
N GLY A 12 -8.11 5.25 0.80
CA GLY A 12 -9.24 4.33 0.93
C GLY A 12 -8.90 2.92 0.43
N ASP A 13 -8.16 2.80 -0.67
CA ASP A 13 -7.74 1.51 -1.20
C ASP A 13 -6.73 0.83 -0.27
N GLU A 14 -5.78 1.59 0.26
CA GLU A 14 -4.82 1.10 1.25
C GLU A 14 -5.52 0.60 2.53
N ASN A 15 -6.52 1.34 3.02
CA ASN A 15 -7.29 0.94 4.20
C ASN A 15 -8.09 -0.35 3.96
N LYS A 16 -8.65 -0.53 2.76
CA LYS A 16 -9.32 -1.78 2.36
C LYS A 16 -8.35 -2.95 2.36
N LEU A 17 -7.14 -2.75 1.84
CA LEU A 17 -6.09 -3.78 1.80
C LEU A 17 -5.61 -4.16 3.21
N LEU A 18 -5.40 -3.18 4.09
CA LEU A 18 -5.07 -3.45 5.50
C LEU A 18 -6.20 -4.18 6.22
N THR A 19 -7.46 -3.86 5.91
CA THR A 19 -8.62 -4.55 6.49
C THR A 19 -8.68 -6.00 6.01
N PHE A 20 -8.42 -6.22 4.72
CA PHE A 20 -8.33 -7.55 4.14
C PHE A 20 -7.21 -8.37 4.76
N GLU A 21 -5.99 -7.83 4.84
CA GLU A 21 -4.84 -8.46 5.49
C GLU A 21 -5.16 -8.90 6.92
N ARG A 22 -5.70 -7.98 7.74
CA ARG A 22 -6.10 -8.30 9.13
C ARG A 22 -7.23 -9.33 9.21
N LYS A 23 -8.08 -9.45 8.20
CA LYS A 23 -9.12 -10.50 8.14
C LYS A 23 -8.49 -11.85 7.89
N ILE A 24 -7.55 -11.93 6.94
CA ILE A 24 -6.80 -13.15 6.63
C ILE A 24 -5.94 -13.59 7.82
N LEU A 25 -5.18 -12.68 8.43
CA LEU A 25 -4.32 -13.02 9.57
C LEU A 25 -5.12 -13.58 10.75
N ARG A 26 -6.30 -13.02 11.05
CA ARG A 26 -7.19 -13.60 12.09
C ARG A 26 -7.69 -15.00 11.74
N LYS A 27 -7.89 -15.29 10.45
CA LYS A 27 -8.32 -16.63 10.02
C LYS A 27 -7.20 -17.65 10.16
N ILE A 28 -5.96 -17.25 9.86
CA ILE A 28 -4.76 -18.10 9.99
C ILE A 28 -4.43 -18.36 11.46
N TYR A 29 -4.32 -17.30 12.25
CA TYR A 29 -3.89 -17.40 13.65
C TYR A 29 -4.99 -17.81 14.63
N GLY A 30 -6.26 -17.66 14.25
CA GLY A 30 -7.40 -18.02 15.07
C GLY A 30 -7.60 -17.12 16.30
N PRO A 31 -8.55 -17.49 17.19
CA PRO A 31 -8.80 -16.78 18.44
C PRO A 31 -7.66 -16.96 19.45
N ILE A 32 -7.69 -16.19 20.55
CA ILE A 32 -6.77 -16.31 21.68
C ILE A 32 -7.57 -16.65 22.94
N LEU A 33 -7.03 -17.53 23.79
CA LEU A 33 -7.65 -17.86 25.07
C LEU A 33 -7.34 -16.75 26.08
N ASN A 34 -8.36 -16.17 26.70
CA ASN A 34 -8.19 -15.19 27.75
C ASN A 34 -7.96 -15.90 29.10
N PRO A 35 -6.80 -15.73 29.77
CA PRO A 35 -6.48 -16.47 31.00
C PRO A 35 -7.40 -16.13 32.18
N SER A 36 -7.98 -14.94 32.21
CA SER A 36 -8.82 -14.50 33.33
C SER A 36 -10.27 -14.99 33.23
N THR A 37 -10.78 -15.16 32.00
CA THR A 37 -12.18 -15.56 31.76
C THR A 37 -12.31 -17.01 31.26
N GLY A 38 -11.22 -17.61 30.78
CA GLY A 38 -11.22 -18.96 30.19
C GLY A 38 -11.91 -19.04 28.82
N VAL A 39 -12.27 -17.91 28.21
CA VAL A 39 -13.03 -17.84 26.95
C VAL A 39 -12.10 -17.51 25.78
N TYR A 40 -12.40 -18.07 24.61
CA TYR A 40 -11.74 -17.71 23.36
C TYR A 40 -12.26 -16.38 22.83
N GLU A 41 -11.37 -15.41 22.75
CA GLU A 41 -11.67 -14.06 22.25
C GLU A 41 -11.05 -13.80 20.88
N ARG A 42 -11.68 -12.87 20.16
CA ARG A 42 -11.13 -12.37 18.90
C ARG A 42 -9.86 -11.56 19.16
N ARG A 43 -8.76 -11.91 18.48
CA ARG A 43 -7.50 -11.16 18.56
C ARG A 43 -7.67 -9.68 18.20
N LYS A 44 -7.07 -8.82 19.03
CA LYS A 44 -7.00 -7.37 18.82
C LYS A 44 -5.98 -7.05 17.72
N ASN A 45 -6.02 -5.82 17.20
CA ASN A 45 -5.06 -5.39 16.19
C ASN A 45 -3.62 -5.39 16.71
N ALA A 46 -3.42 -5.06 18.00
CA ALA A 46 -2.11 -5.08 18.64
C ALA A 46 -1.50 -6.49 18.66
N ASP A 47 -2.30 -7.51 19.00
CA ASP A 47 -1.87 -8.91 19.01
C ASP A 47 -1.47 -9.38 17.61
N LEU A 48 -2.22 -8.97 16.58
CA LEU A 48 -1.87 -9.30 15.19
C LEU A 48 -0.57 -8.65 14.77
N ASN A 49 -0.34 -7.39 15.13
CA ASN A 49 0.90 -6.69 14.82
C ASN A 49 2.11 -7.30 15.54
N SER A 50 1.94 -7.78 16.78
CA SER A 50 3.04 -8.41 17.54
C SER A 50 3.40 -9.80 17.00
N LEU A 51 2.45 -10.52 16.40
CA LEU A 51 2.66 -11.81 15.76
C LEU A 51 3.23 -11.67 14.35
N PHE A 52 2.63 -10.81 13.55
CA PHE A 52 2.99 -10.57 12.16
C PHE A 52 4.07 -9.49 12.04
N LYS A 53 5.17 -9.62 12.80
CA LYS A 53 6.29 -8.65 12.99
C LYS A 53 6.95 -8.10 11.69
N THR A 54 6.42 -8.47 10.54
CA THR A 54 6.80 -8.04 9.20
C THR A 54 6.10 -6.73 8.78
N THR A 55 6.62 -6.12 7.71
CA THR A 55 5.97 -4.99 7.04
C THR A 55 4.56 -5.36 6.59
N ASN A 56 3.60 -4.49 6.88
CA ASN A 56 2.22 -4.68 6.44
C ASN A 56 2.12 -4.57 4.91
N LEU A 57 1.00 -5.04 4.35
CA LEU A 57 0.78 -5.05 2.91
C LEU A 57 0.88 -3.66 2.27
N LYS A 58 0.54 -2.60 3.00
CA LYS A 58 0.68 -1.21 2.52
C LYS A 58 2.15 -0.84 2.31
N ASP A 59 3.03 -1.20 3.24
CA ASP A 59 4.47 -0.94 3.12
C ASP A 59 5.11 -1.77 2.01
N PHE A 60 4.66 -3.01 1.83
CA PHE A 60 5.06 -3.84 0.69
C PHE A 60 4.68 -3.20 -0.66
N LEU A 61 3.45 -2.71 -0.78
CA LEU A 61 2.97 -2.03 -1.99
C LEU A 61 3.75 -0.75 -2.29
N ARG A 62 4.04 0.04 -1.24
CA ARG A 62 4.91 1.21 -1.36
C ARG A 62 6.29 0.81 -1.89
N SER A 63 6.92 -0.22 -1.32
CA SER A 63 8.23 -0.69 -1.76
C SER A 63 8.22 -1.05 -3.24
N LYS A 64 7.23 -1.84 -3.66
CA LYS A 64 7.07 -2.27 -5.06
C LYS A 64 6.86 -1.08 -6.01
N ARG A 65 6.02 -0.11 -5.63
CA ARG A 65 5.81 1.10 -6.41
C ARG A 65 7.09 1.93 -6.55
N LEU A 66 7.92 2.04 -5.51
CA LEU A 66 9.21 2.73 -5.57
C LEU A 66 10.25 1.97 -6.42
N GLU A 67 10.29 0.65 -6.33
CA GLU A 67 11.13 -0.20 -7.21
C GLU A 67 10.77 0.05 -8.68
N TRP A 68 9.48 0.01 -9.00
CA TRP A 68 8.98 0.30 -10.34
C TRP A 68 9.27 1.74 -10.76
N ALA A 69 9.15 2.72 -9.85
CA ALA A 69 9.50 4.10 -10.16
C ALA A 69 10.97 4.25 -10.59
N GLY A 70 11.88 3.53 -9.94
CA GLY A 70 13.28 3.46 -10.36
C GLY A 70 13.45 2.84 -11.76
N HIS A 71 12.67 1.80 -12.07
CA HIS A 71 12.67 1.18 -13.40
C HIS A 71 12.17 2.16 -14.48
N VAL A 72 11.04 2.84 -14.24
CA VAL A 72 10.47 3.85 -15.14
C VAL A 72 11.45 5.01 -15.37
N TRP A 73 12.18 5.44 -14.34
CA TRP A 73 13.18 6.49 -14.46
C TRP A 73 14.36 6.08 -15.35
N ARG A 74 14.83 4.83 -15.25
CA ARG A 74 15.90 4.32 -16.13
C ARG A 74 15.44 4.01 -17.56
N ALA A 75 14.15 3.83 -17.77
CA ALA A 75 13.54 3.55 -19.08
C ALA A 75 13.37 4.83 -19.92
N GLU A 76 14.45 5.59 -20.11
CA GLU A 76 14.46 6.80 -20.93
C GLU A 76 14.09 6.52 -22.40
N GLY A 77 13.37 7.45 -23.04
CA GLY A 77 12.89 7.30 -24.41
C GLY A 77 11.74 6.30 -24.62
N LYS A 78 11.36 5.51 -23.61
CA LYS A 78 10.26 4.52 -23.73
C LYS A 78 8.89 5.13 -23.48
N LEU A 79 7.89 4.60 -24.18
CA LEU A 79 6.47 4.98 -24.04
C LEU A 79 5.98 4.91 -22.59
N ILE A 80 6.44 3.92 -21.81
CA ILE A 80 6.05 3.72 -20.41
C ILE A 80 6.37 4.96 -19.56
N ARG A 81 7.57 5.55 -19.73
CA ARG A 81 7.97 6.78 -19.01
C ARG A 81 7.10 7.96 -19.43
N GLN A 82 6.83 8.09 -20.72
CA GLN A 82 5.97 9.15 -21.24
C GLN A 82 4.55 9.03 -20.67
N VAL A 83 3.93 7.86 -20.72
CA VAL A 83 2.55 7.65 -20.23
C VAL A 83 2.42 7.91 -18.73
N LEU A 84 3.37 7.46 -17.92
CA LEU A 84 3.29 7.57 -16.45
C LEU A 84 3.62 8.98 -15.93
N ILE A 85 4.50 9.72 -16.61
CA ILE A 85 4.92 11.07 -16.19
C ILE A 85 4.01 12.15 -16.81
N ASN A 86 3.44 11.92 -17.99
CA ASN A 86 2.73 12.96 -18.74
C ASN A 86 1.54 13.55 -17.97
N LYS A 87 1.50 14.89 -17.91
CA LYS A 87 0.43 15.68 -17.32
C LYS A 87 -0.30 16.47 -18.40
N PRO A 88 -1.32 15.87 -19.06
CA PRO A 88 -2.12 16.62 -20.02
C PRO A 88 -2.86 17.77 -19.31
N ASN A 89 -2.79 18.97 -19.89
CA ASN A 89 -3.36 20.22 -19.36
C ASN A 89 -4.89 20.33 -19.47
N LYS A 90 -5.60 19.24 -19.81
CA LYS A 90 -7.06 19.22 -19.94
C LYS A 90 -7.75 18.94 -18.60
N LYS A 91 -8.96 19.50 -18.40
CA LYS A 91 -9.84 19.15 -17.28
C LYS A 91 -10.14 17.64 -17.32
N ARG A 92 -10.03 16.96 -16.18
CA ARG A 92 -10.38 15.53 -16.09
C ARG A 92 -11.89 15.33 -16.09
N PRO A 93 -12.39 14.24 -16.70
CA PRO A 93 -13.79 13.84 -16.58
C PRO A 93 -14.16 13.52 -15.13
N VAL A 94 -15.44 13.70 -14.81
CA VAL A 94 -16.02 13.30 -13.52
C VAL A 94 -15.91 11.77 -13.36
N GLY A 95 -15.55 11.30 -12.17
CA GLY A 95 -15.52 9.87 -11.82
C GLY A 95 -14.13 9.23 -11.71
N ARG A 96 -13.11 9.69 -12.44
CA ARG A 96 -11.74 9.17 -12.28
C ARG A 96 -11.07 9.84 -11.06
N PRO A 97 -10.38 9.10 -10.18
CA PRO A 97 -9.61 9.68 -9.08
C PRO A 97 -8.69 10.80 -9.59
N ARG A 98 -8.64 11.93 -8.87
CA ARG A 98 -7.80 13.08 -9.23
C ARG A 98 -6.30 12.77 -9.14
N GLN A 99 -5.97 11.83 -8.26
CA GLN A 99 -4.62 11.37 -7.99
C GLN A 99 -3.97 10.69 -9.22
N ARG A 100 -2.69 10.97 -9.45
CA ARG A 100 -1.86 10.28 -10.46
C ARG A 100 -0.92 9.30 -9.77
N TRP A 101 -0.38 8.39 -10.58
CA TRP A 101 0.67 7.50 -10.12
C TRP A 101 1.91 8.29 -9.66
N LEU A 102 2.35 9.29 -10.44
CA LEU A 102 3.49 10.13 -10.07
C LEU A 102 3.26 10.90 -8.76
N ASP A 103 2.03 11.37 -8.51
CA ASP A 103 1.68 12.05 -7.25
C ASP A 103 1.90 11.09 -6.07
N ARG A 104 1.46 9.82 -6.19
CA ARG A 104 1.70 8.80 -5.16
C ARG A 104 3.17 8.44 -4.99
N VAL A 105 3.94 8.38 -6.07
CA VAL A 105 5.39 8.12 -5.97
C VAL A 105 6.08 9.24 -5.19
N LYS A 106 5.67 10.50 -5.37
CA LYS A 106 6.19 11.63 -4.57
C LYS A 106 5.86 11.48 -3.10
N ASP A 107 4.59 11.21 -2.77
CA ASP A 107 4.15 10.99 -1.39
C ASP A 107 4.92 9.84 -0.72
N ASP A 108 5.16 8.74 -1.45
CA ASP A 108 5.91 7.58 -0.95
C ASP A 108 7.41 7.89 -0.73
N LEU A 109 8.00 8.75 -1.57
CA LEU A 109 9.39 9.21 -1.42
C LEU A 109 9.54 10.14 -0.21
N GLU A 110 8.60 11.05 0.01
CA GLU A 110 8.56 11.91 1.19
C GLU A 110 8.52 11.04 2.44
N ILE A 111 7.53 10.15 2.58
CA ILE A 111 7.40 9.29 3.76
C ILE A 111 8.69 8.47 4.03
N LYS A 112 9.36 7.99 2.97
CA LYS A 112 10.63 7.25 3.10
C LYS A 112 11.77 8.12 3.62
N GLN A 113 11.83 9.40 3.27
CA GLN A 113 12.84 10.33 3.79
C GLN A 113 12.62 10.62 5.27
N TRP A 114 11.37 10.82 5.69
CA TRP A 114 11.02 11.08 7.10
C TRP A 114 11.25 9.87 8.01
N SER A 115 11.21 8.64 7.48
CA SER A 115 11.52 7.42 8.26
C SER A 115 13.02 7.14 8.45
N LYS A 116 13.91 7.93 7.83
CA LYS A 116 15.37 7.79 7.93
C LYS A 116 16.01 8.73 8.97
N TYR A 117 15.22 9.62 9.56
CA TYR A 117 15.60 10.54 10.64
C TYR A 117 14.74 10.25 11.87
#